data_AF-A0A168MVW7-F1
#
_entry.id   AF-A0A168MVW7-F1
#
_cell.length_a   1.000
_cell.length_b   1.000
_cell.length_c   1.000
_cell.angle_alpha   90.00
_cell.angle_beta   90.00
_cell.angle_gamma   90.00
#
_symmetry.space_group_name_H-M   'P 1'
#
loop_
_entity.id
_entity.type
_entity.pdbx_description
1 polymer ?
#
loop_
_entity_poly.entity_id
_entity_poly.type
_entity_poly.pdbx_seq_one_letter_code
_entity_poly.pdbx_strand_id
1 'polypeptide(L)'
;MSTYENKGSNRKGNNAKKGQAHQNTTSWKANKNSKKSREIAALPVYGLCQRCTDVILWRKKYKKYKPLTTVKRCTCCQEKAIKEAYHVLCDNCARSKRVCAKCLESKEILVS
;
A
#
# COMPACT_ATOMS: atom_id res chain seq x y z
N MET A 1 -32.22 -48.45 -25.04
CA MET A 1 -31.61 -47.69 -23.93
C MET A 1 -30.17 -48.17 -23.78
N SER A 2 -29.18 -47.41 -24.28
CA SER A 2 -27.77 -47.79 -24.19
C SER A 2 -27.13 -47.00 -23.03
N THR A 3 -26.70 -47.70 -21.99
CA THR A 3 -26.09 -47.13 -20.78
C THR A 3 -24.61 -46.89 -21.04
N TYR A 4 -24.24 -45.65 -21.37
CA TYR A 4 -22.83 -45.26 -21.45
C TYR A 4 -22.30 -45.01 -20.03
N GLU A 5 -21.50 -45.94 -19.49
CA GLU A 5 -20.81 -45.75 -18.22
C GLU A 5 -19.62 -44.79 -18.38
N ASN A 6 -19.65 -43.69 -17.63
CA ASN A 6 -18.59 -42.69 -17.58
C ASN A 6 -17.44 -43.19 -16.69
N LYS A 7 -16.39 -43.76 -17.29
CA LYS A 7 -15.13 -44.10 -16.60
C LYS A 7 -14.25 -42.87 -16.43
N GLY A 8 -14.57 -42.02 -15.45
CA GLY A 8 -13.70 -40.93 -15.01
C GLY A 8 -12.56 -41.44 -14.12
N SER A 9 -11.30 -41.12 -14.45
CA SER A 9 -10.16 -41.44 -13.59
C SER A 9 -10.12 -40.53 -12.36
N ASN A 10 -10.07 -41.11 -11.15
CA ASN A 10 -9.96 -40.39 -9.87
C ASN A 10 -8.49 -40.09 -9.47
N ARG A 11 -7.55 -40.03 -10.42
CA ARG A 11 -6.15 -39.73 -10.09
C ARG A 11 -5.99 -38.23 -9.83
N LYS A 12 -6.13 -37.84 -8.56
CA LYS A 12 -5.76 -36.50 -8.11
C LYS A 12 -4.24 -36.39 -8.17
N GLY A 13 -3.73 -35.81 -9.26
CA GLY A 13 -2.30 -35.56 -9.43
C GLY A 13 -1.72 -34.80 -8.24
N ASN A 14 -0.45 -35.09 -7.90
CA ASN A 14 0.27 -34.41 -6.83
C ASN A 14 0.55 -32.95 -7.21
N ASN A 15 -0.48 -32.09 -7.09
CA ASN A 15 -0.44 -30.66 -7.39
C ASN A 15 0.16 -29.84 -6.23
N ALA A 16 1.05 -30.42 -5.43
CA ALA A 16 1.76 -29.70 -4.39
C ALA A 16 2.68 -28.66 -5.04
N LYS A 17 2.34 -27.37 -4.90
CA LYS A 17 3.20 -26.27 -5.35
C LYS A 17 4.50 -26.32 -4.53
N LYS A 18 5.61 -26.67 -5.17
CA LYS A 18 6.94 -26.53 -4.56
C LYS A 18 7.18 -25.05 -4.24
N GLY A 19 7.88 -24.78 -3.13
CA GLY A 19 8.32 -23.43 -2.80
C GLY A 19 9.17 -22.82 -3.90
N GLN A 20 9.30 -21.49 -3.90
CA GLN A 20 10.13 -20.78 -4.87
C GLN A 20 11.59 -21.27 -4.79
N ALA A 21 12.20 -21.59 -5.94
CA ALA A 21 13.58 -22.10 -5.99
C ALA A 21 14.63 -21.09 -5.45
N HIS A 22 14.38 -19.78 -5.58
CA HIS A 22 15.35 -18.73 -5.24
C HIS A 22 14.85 -17.86 -4.09
N GLN A 23 14.92 -18.35 -2.86
CA GLN A 23 14.48 -17.59 -1.68
C GLN A 23 15.28 -16.29 -1.53
N ASN A 24 14.61 -15.18 -1.22
CA ASN A 24 15.27 -13.92 -0.88
C ASN A 24 15.94 -14.04 0.50
N THR A 25 17.21 -14.44 0.52
CA THR A 25 18.00 -14.62 1.76
C THR A 25 18.47 -13.30 2.36
N THR A 26 18.56 -12.25 1.55
CA THR A 26 18.99 -10.92 1.99
C THR A 26 17.91 -9.89 1.72
N SER A 27 17.77 -8.94 2.65
CA SER A 27 16.88 -7.80 2.43
C SER A 27 17.50 -6.83 1.42
N TRP A 28 16.67 -6.32 0.53
CA TRP A 28 17.08 -5.28 -0.40
C TRP A 28 17.57 -4.03 0.35
N LYS A 29 18.75 -3.52 -0.04
CA LYS A 29 19.37 -2.32 0.54
C LYS A 29 19.41 -1.19 -0.48
N ALA A 30 18.88 -0.04 -0.10
CA ALA A 30 18.94 1.18 -0.90
C ALA A 30 20.37 1.74 -0.95
N ASN A 31 20.78 2.27 -2.12
CA ASN A 31 21.94 3.18 -2.19
C ASN A 31 21.70 4.40 -1.27
N LYS A 32 22.57 4.56 -0.27
CA LYS A 32 22.51 5.60 0.78
C LYS A 32 22.81 7.01 0.25
N ASN A 33 23.56 7.13 -0.85
CA ASN A 33 24.01 8.42 -1.40
C ASN A 33 22.96 9.08 -2.31
N SER A 34 21.82 8.45 -2.53
CA SER A 34 20.77 8.99 -3.39
C SER A 34 20.06 10.17 -2.72
N LYS A 35 20.32 11.39 -3.23
CA LYS A 35 19.68 12.65 -2.77
C LYS A 35 18.16 12.53 -2.69
N LYS A 36 17.52 12.04 -3.76
CA LYS A 36 16.07 11.81 -3.83
C LYS A 36 15.55 10.85 -2.76
N SER A 37 16.31 9.79 -2.47
CA SER A 37 15.90 8.80 -1.44
C SER A 37 15.93 9.43 -0.05
N ARG A 38 16.93 10.28 0.22
CA ARG A 38 17.05 11.04 1.47
C ARG A 38 15.91 12.05 1.64
N GLU A 39 15.58 12.79 0.58
CA GLU A 39 14.44 13.72 0.58
C GLU A 39 13.12 12.98 0.87
N ILE A 40 12.86 11.86 0.20
CA ILE A 40 11.64 11.04 0.42
C ILE A 40 11.59 10.47 1.84
N ALA A 41 12.72 10.05 2.41
CA ALA A 41 12.80 9.53 3.75
C ALA A 41 12.48 10.60 4.81
N ALA A 42 12.89 11.86 4.56
CA ALA A 42 12.64 12.99 5.44
C ALA A 42 11.18 13.50 5.42
N LEU A 43 10.39 13.17 4.38
CA LEU A 43 8.99 13.56 4.34
C LEU A 43 8.24 12.96 5.55
N PRO A 44 7.36 13.72 6.24
CA PRO A 44 6.56 13.18 7.33
C PRO A 44 5.49 12.20 6.81
N VAL A 45 4.98 11.34 7.70
CA VAL A 45 3.83 10.44 7.45
C VAL A 45 2.90 10.57 8.64
N TYR A 46 1.73 11.17 8.44
CA TYR A 46 0.79 11.51 9.51
C TYR A 46 -0.66 11.42 9.02
N GLY A 47 -1.62 11.42 9.94
CA GLY A 47 -3.06 11.43 9.59
C GLY A 47 -3.58 10.12 9.00
N LEU A 48 -2.89 9.00 9.29
CA LEU A 48 -3.16 7.67 8.74
C LEU A 48 -3.34 6.64 9.85
N CYS A 49 -4.13 5.61 9.57
CA CYS A 49 -4.18 4.42 10.40
C CYS A 49 -2.92 3.57 10.21
N GLN A 50 -2.60 2.72 11.20
CA GLN A 50 -1.40 1.86 11.20
C GLN A 50 -1.14 1.16 9.87
N ARG A 51 -2.15 0.44 9.34
CA ARG A 51 -2.05 -0.26 8.05
C ARG A 51 -1.64 0.67 6.90
N CYS A 52 -2.19 1.88 6.84
CA CYS A 52 -1.86 2.82 5.77
C CYS A 52 -0.47 3.42 5.96
N THR A 53 -0.07 3.70 7.20
CA THR A 53 1.28 4.12 7.56
C THR A 53 2.31 3.07 7.12
N ASP A 54 2.09 1.80 7.43
CA ASP A 54 2.99 0.70 7.04
C ASP A 54 3.15 0.60 5.52
N VAL A 55 2.05 0.75 4.77
CA VAL A 55 2.10 0.76 3.30
C VAL A 55 2.94 1.93 2.77
N ILE A 56 2.83 3.12 3.37
CA ILE A 56 3.63 4.28 2.95
C ILE A 56 5.10 4.10 3.34
N LEU A 57 5.38 3.67 4.57
CA LEU A 57 6.73 3.40 5.05
C LEU A 57 7.41 2.33 4.20
N TRP A 58 6.69 1.27 3.83
CA TRP A 58 7.17 0.25 2.90
C TRP A 58 7.51 0.87 1.53
N ARG A 59 6.63 1.72 0.98
CA ARG A 59 6.90 2.41 -0.30
C ARG A 59 8.14 3.28 -0.21
N LYS A 60 8.37 4.00 0.91
CA LYS A 60 9.60 4.78 1.14
C LYS A 60 10.81 3.86 1.23
N LYS A 61 10.75 2.82 2.06
CA LYS A 61 11.82 1.84 2.28
C LYS A 61 12.29 1.21 0.98
N TYR A 62 11.39 0.84 0.07
CA TYR A 62 11.71 0.17 -1.19
C TYR A 62 11.77 1.11 -2.41
N LYS A 63 11.89 2.44 -2.20
CA LYS A 63 11.94 3.45 -3.28
C LYS A 63 10.77 3.39 -4.28
N LYS A 64 9.60 2.95 -3.82
CA LYS A 64 8.34 2.92 -4.60
C LYS A 64 7.41 4.10 -4.29
N TYR A 65 7.85 4.99 -3.40
CA TYR A 65 7.11 6.20 -3.06
C TYR A 65 7.16 7.21 -4.21
N LYS A 66 5.99 7.72 -4.61
CA LYS A 66 5.83 8.72 -5.67
C LYS A 66 5.33 10.02 -5.03
N PRO A 67 6.20 11.01 -4.82
CA PRO A 67 5.78 12.33 -4.36
C PRO A 67 4.79 12.97 -5.33
N LEU A 68 3.96 13.88 -4.82
CA LEU A 68 3.14 14.72 -5.67
C LEU A 68 4.01 15.80 -6.32
N THR A 69 3.78 16.07 -7.61
CA THR A 69 4.37 17.23 -8.31
C THR A 69 3.54 18.49 -8.08
N THR A 70 2.22 18.34 -7.94
CA THR A 70 1.27 19.41 -7.66
C THR A 70 0.29 18.97 -6.58
N VAL A 71 -0.31 19.95 -5.90
CA VAL A 71 -1.35 19.67 -4.89
C VAL A 71 -2.54 18.94 -5.51
N LYS A 72 -3.05 17.93 -4.81
CA LYS A 72 -4.18 17.11 -5.25
C LYS A 72 -5.51 17.65 -4.71
N ARG A 73 -6.60 17.44 -5.47
CA ARG A 73 -7.96 17.80 -5.06
C ARG A 73 -8.49 16.84 -3.99
N CYS A 74 -9.04 17.40 -2.91
CA CYS A 74 -9.67 16.66 -1.81
C CYS A 74 -11.02 16.09 -2.24
N THR A 75 -11.33 14.84 -1.85
CA THR A 75 -12.63 14.22 -2.16
C THR A 75 -13.78 14.77 -1.32
N CYS A 76 -13.49 15.47 -0.21
CA CYS A 76 -14.50 16.05 0.67
C CYS A 76 -14.78 17.52 0.35
N CYS A 77 -13.81 18.43 0.55
CA CYS A 77 -14.01 19.86 0.28
C CYS A 77 -13.87 20.23 -1.20
N GLN A 78 -13.40 19.32 -2.05
CA GLN A 78 -13.20 19.56 -3.48
C GLN A 78 -12.19 20.66 -3.84
N GLU A 79 -11.41 21.15 -2.87
CA GLU A 79 -10.33 22.09 -3.09
C GLU A 79 -8.99 21.38 -3.35
N LYS A 80 -8.04 22.08 -3.98
CA LYS A 80 -6.66 21.61 -4.19
C LYS A 80 -5.83 21.75 -2.90
N ALA A 81 -6.20 20.99 -1.87
CA ALA A 81 -5.65 21.12 -0.52
C ALA A 81 -4.76 19.94 -0.06
N ILE A 82 -4.64 18.86 -0.84
CA ILE A 82 -3.83 17.71 -0.47
C ILE A 82 -2.37 17.95 -0.88
N LYS A 83 -1.47 18.00 0.10
CA LYS A 83 -0.03 18.16 -0.10
C LYS A 83 0.72 16.82 -0.01
N GLU A 84 0.15 15.86 0.71
CA GLU A 84 0.73 14.56 1.00
C GLU A 84 0.39 13.53 -0.08
N ALA A 85 1.39 12.78 -0.54
CA ALA A 85 1.15 11.74 -1.52
C ALA A 85 0.30 10.60 -0.94
N TYR A 86 -0.52 9.99 -1.79
CA TYR A 86 -1.44 8.89 -1.46
C TYR A 86 -2.63 9.26 -0.58
N HIS A 87 -2.75 10.51 -0.12
CA HIS A 87 -3.96 10.97 0.56
C HIS A 87 -5.11 11.17 -0.43
N VAL A 88 -6.32 10.98 0.06
CA VAL A 88 -7.59 11.25 -0.64
C VAL A 88 -8.38 12.37 0.02
N LEU A 89 -8.12 12.64 1.30
CA LEU A 89 -8.61 13.82 2.03
C LEU A 89 -7.46 14.76 2.38
N CYS A 90 -7.75 16.05 2.45
CA CYS A 90 -6.86 17.01 3.11
C CYS A 90 -6.91 16.83 4.62
N ASP A 91 -5.91 17.37 5.32
CA ASP A 91 -5.76 17.22 6.78
C ASP A 91 -7.00 17.74 7.53
N ASN A 92 -7.51 18.92 7.16
CA ASN A 92 -8.70 19.51 7.76
C ASN A 92 -9.91 18.56 7.66
N CYS A 93 -10.20 18.05 6.46
CA CYS A 93 -11.33 17.14 6.26
C CYS A 93 -11.15 15.80 6.99
N ALA A 94 -9.93 15.28 7.03
CA ALA A 94 -9.62 14.03 7.75
C ALA A 94 -9.83 14.20 9.26
N ARG A 95 -9.35 15.32 9.84
CA ARG A 95 -9.54 15.65 11.26
C ARG A 95 -11.00 15.89 11.62
N SER A 96 -11.72 16.69 10.84
CA SER A 96 -13.15 16.96 11.10
C SER A 96 -14.00 15.68 11.06
N LYS A 97 -13.69 14.76 10.15
CA LYS A 97 -14.40 13.48 10.02
C LYS A 97 -13.85 12.37 10.92
N ARG A 98 -12.69 12.58 11.57
CA ARG A 98 -11.95 11.58 12.36
C ARG A 98 -11.73 10.26 11.61
N VAL A 99 -11.32 10.36 10.35
CA VAL A 99 -11.04 9.20 9.48
C VAL A 99 -9.63 9.25 8.91
N CYS A 100 -9.13 8.09 8.48
CA CYS A 100 -7.84 8.00 7.84
C CYS A 100 -7.82 8.77 6.51
N ALA A 101 -6.84 9.65 6.34
CA ALA A 101 -6.73 10.51 5.15
C ALA A 101 -6.52 9.72 3.83
N LYS A 102 -6.17 8.43 3.91
CA LYS A 102 -5.96 7.54 2.75
C LYS A 102 -7.09 6.54 2.50
N CYS A 103 -7.55 5.80 3.51
CA CYS A 103 -8.56 4.74 3.33
C CYS A 103 -9.98 5.16 3.74
N LEU A 104 -10.17 6.35 4.31
CA LEU A 104 -11.48 6.88 4.74
C LEU A 104 -12.16 6.08 5.86
N GLU A 105 -11.52 5.07 6.41
CA GLU A 105 -12.05 4.29 7.52
C GLU A 105 -11.84 5.03 8.85
N SER A 106 -12.81 4.93 9.76
CA SER A 106 -12.77 5.41 11.15
C SER A 106 -11.96 4.46 12.04
N LYS A 107 -10.71 4.23 11.66
CA LYS A 107 -9.72 3.48 12.47
C LYS A 107 -8.93 4.46 13.33
N GLU A 108 -8.29 3.93 14.37
CA GLU A 108 -7.34 4.70 15.17
C GLU A 108 -6.27 5.33 14.27
N ILE A 109 -6.17 6.66 14.36
CA ILE A 109 -5.22 7.45 13.60
C ILE A 109 -3.98 7.60 14.47
N LEU A 110 -2.84 7.18 13.94
CA LEU A 110 -1.58 7.36 14.64
C LEU A 110 -1.28 8.86 14.70
N VAL A 111 -1.14 9.38 15.91
CA VAL A 111 -0.62 10.72 16.15
C VAL A 111 0.90 10.57 16.25
N SER A 112 1.59 11.06 15.23
CA SER A 112 3.06 11.08 15.13
C SER A 112 3.60 12.46 15.45
#